data_AF-A0A2Z4WDN2-F1
#
_entry.id   AF-A0A2Z4WDN2-F1
#
_cell.length_a   1.000
_cell.length_b   1.000
_cell.length_c   1.000
_cell.angle_alpha   90.00
_cell.angle_beta   90.00
_cell.angle_gamma   90.00
#
_symmetry.space_group_name_H-M   'P 1'
#
loop_
_entity.id
_entity.type
_entity.pdbx_description
1 polymer ?
#
loop_
_entity_poly.entity_id
_entity_poly.type
_entity_poly.pdbx_seq_one_letter_code
_entity_poly.pdbx_strand_id
1 'polypeptide(L)'
;MKKITLSELILLINQTEKEANYNFYNVLNNSIVIKDRELDGKETILNEIKEFDQEYKLYVESINKLECYKNKLSKANATSIAYENMTILETLNNINNLKRQLNLLEELCNKTPSLKRCFDGNGSNAYYKVEKLNFDLDIYSNEKHTIQLQINTLESSIQQANANTFVQID
;
A
#
# COMPACT_ATOMS: atom_id res chain seq x y z
N MET A 1 6.79 -26.38 12.17
CA MET A 1 6.20 -26.29 10.82
C MET A 1 4.68 -26.31 10.89
N LYS A 2 4.08 -25.12 10.79
CA LYS A 2 2.63 -24.89 10.74
C LYS A 2 2.21 -24.58 9.31
N LYS A 3 1.14 -25.21 8.83
CA LYS A 3 0.51 -24.90 7.54
C LYS A 3 -0.53 -23.80 7.75
N ILE A 4 -0.43 -22.71 7.01
CA ILE A 4 -1.36 -21.58 7.07
C ILE A 4 -1.75 -21.14 5.65
N THR A 5 -2.89 -20.47 5.53
CA THR A 5 -3.34 -19.83 4.30
C THR A 5 -2.52 -18.58 3.99
N LEU A 6 -2.54 -18.09 2.73
CA LEU A 6 -1.92 -16.80 2.42
C LEU A 6 -2.63 -15.64 3.12
N SER A 7 -3.95 -15.73 3.33
CA SER A 7 -4.69 -14.75 4.13
C SER A 7 -4.14 -14.65 5.56
N GLU A 8 -3.89 -15.79 6.21
CA GLU A 8 -3.25 -15.82 7.54
C GLU A 8 -1.81 -15.33 7.50
N LEU A 9 -1.05 -15.66 6.45
CA LEU A 9 0.32 -15.19 6.28
C LEU A 9 0.38 -13.66 6.17
N ILE A 10 -0.54 -13.05 5.41
CA ILE A 10 -0.63 -11.58 5.28
C ILE A 10 -0.92 -10.94 6.64
N LEU A 11 -1.83 -11.52 7.43
CA LEU A 11 -2.10 -11.04 8.80
C LEU A 11 -0.86 -11.16 9.69
N LEU A 12 -0.14 -12.26 9.59
CA LEU A 12 1.08 -12.50 10.36
C LEU A 12 2.21 -11.54 9.98
N ILE A 13 2.34 -11.21 8.69
CA ILE A 13 3.25 -10.17 8.20
C ILE A 13 2.89 -8.83 8.85
N ASN A 14 1.63 -8.42 8.80
CA ASN A 14 1.19 -7.14 9.38
C ASN A 14 1.42 -7.08 10.90
N GLN A 15 1.23 -8.18 11.62
CA GLN A 15 1.53 -8.28 13.05
C GLN A 15 3.03 -8.18 13.31
N THR A 16 3.85 -8.89 12.52
CA THR A 16 5.31 -8.90 12.66
C THR A 16 5.92 -7.53 12.28
N GLU A 17 5.34 -6.79 11.34
CA GLU A 17 5.74 -5.41 11.03
C GLU A 17 5.51 -4.47 12.21
N LYS A 18 4.36 -4.59 12.88
CA LYS A 18 4.07 -3.82 14.09
C LYS A 18 5.05 -4.15 15.22
N GLU A 19 5.34 -5.43 15.41
CA GLU A 19 6.32 -5.91 16.39
C GLU A 19 7.73 -5.39 16.07
N ALA A 20 8.18 -5.49 14.83
CA ALA A 20 9.48 -4.99 14.40
C ALA A 20 9.60 -3.47 14.60
N ASN A 21 8.56 -2.71 14.26
CA ASN A 21 8.52 -1.26 14.50
C ASN A 21 8.55 -0.92 16.00
N TYR A 22 7.84 -1.68 16.83
CA TYR A 22 7.89 -1.51 18.27
C TYR A 22 9.30 -1.77 18.83
N ASN A 23 9.93 -2.88 18.44
CA ASN A 23 11.29 -3.22 18.86
C ASN A 23 12.32 -2.20 18.35
N PHE A 24 12.14 -1.67 17.13
CA PHE A 24 12.96 -0.58 16.60
C PHE A 24 12.95 0.65 17.52
N TYR A 25 11.77 1.10 17.95
CA TYR A 25 11.68 2.25 18.85
C TYR A 25 12.20 1.94 20.26
N ASN A 26 12.05 0.71 20.76
CA ASN A 26 12.66 0.33 22.03
C ASN A 26 14.18 0.42 21.98
N VAL A 27 14.81 -0.09 20.91
CA VAL A 27 16.26 0.01 20.71
C VAL A 27 16.70 1.46 20.64
N LEU A 28 16.00 2.30 19.86
CA LEU A 28 16.32 3.73 19.77
C LEU A 28 16.21 4.44 21.12
N ASN A 29 15.13 4.21 21.87
CA ASN A 29 14.90 4.89 23.14
C ASN A 29 15.85 4.40 24.23
N ASN A 30 16.31 3.14 24.16
CA ASN A 30 17.26 2.54 25.09
C ASN A 30 18.73 2.74 24.68
N SER A 31 19.01 3.53 23.62
CA SER A 31 20.37 3.70 23.08
C SER A 31 21.24 4.70 23.84
N ILE A 32 20.65 5.51 24.71
CA ILE A 32 21.35 6.57 25.45
C ILE A 32 20.99 6.46 26.93
N VAL A 33 22.00 6.47 27.79
CA VAL A 33 21.82 6.61 29.25
C VAL A 33 21.85 8.10 29.59
N ILE A 34 20.76 8.58 30.19
CA ILE A 34 20.64 9.96 30.67
C ILE A 34 20.88 9.95 32.17
N LYS A 35 21.82 10.77 32.65
CA LYS A 35 22.16 10.86 34.07
C LYS A 35 22.48 12.28 34.49
N ASP A 36 22.12 12.62 35.72
CA ASP A 36 22.64 13.78 36.44
C ASP A 36 23.95 13.39 37.13
N ARG A 37 24.93 14.30 37.13
CA ARG A 37 26.18 14.17 37.89
C ARG A 37 26.37 15.40 38.77
N GLU A 38 26.40 15.19 40.07
CA GLU A 38 26.66 16.23 41.07
C GLU A 38 28.15 16.59 41.15
N LEU A 39 28.48 17.74 41.78
CA LEU A 39 29.87 18.22 41.91
C LEU A 39 30.75 17.32 42.78
N ASP A 40 30.15 16.50 43.64
CA ASP A 40 30.84 15.48 44.45
C ASP A 40 31.08 14.17 43.68
N GLY A 41 30.64 14.09 42.42
CA GLY A 41 30.77 12.93 41.55
C GLY A 41 29.64 11.92 41.66
N LYS A 42 28.62 12.13 42.51
CA LYS A 42 27.45 11.25 42.60
C LYS A 42 26.63 11.31 41.32
N GLU A 43 26.22 10.14 40.81
CA GLU A 43 25.43 10.02 39.59
C GLU A 43 24.04 9.46 39.87
N THR A 44 23.03 10.03 39.21
CA THR A 44 21.65 9.52 39.24
C THR A 44 21.16 9.31 37.81
N ILE A 45 20.76 8.09 37.48
CA ILE A 45 20.22 7.75 36.15
C ILE A 45 18.77 8.23 36.08
N LEU A 46 18.44 8.97 35.02
CA LEU A 46 17.15 9.63 34.83
C LEU A 46 16.18 8.86 33.93
N ASN A 47 16.66 7.88 33.17
CA ASN A 47 15.84 7.04 32.30
C ASN A 47 15.88 5.56 32.70
N GLU A 48 14.81 4.83 32.39
CA GLU A 48 14.77 3.38 32.55
C GLU A 48 15.71 2.73 31.54
N ILE A 49 16.73 2.01 32.03
CA ILE A 49 17.69 1.30 31.19
C ILE A 49 17.28 -0.17 31.14
N LYS A 50 17.14 -0.68 29.92
CA LYS A 50 17.00 -2.12 29.65
C LYS A 50 18.32 -2.67 29.09
N GLU A 51 18.44 -3.99 29.05
CA GLU A 51 19.58 -4.67 28.42
C GLU A 51 19.57 -4.42 26.90
N PHE A 52 20.45 -3.53 26.43
CA PHE A 52 20.47 -3.09 25.03
C PHE A 52 20.64 -4.25 24.04
N ASP A 53 21.56 -5.17 24.32
CA ASP A 53 21.83 -6.31 23.44
C ASP A 53 20.61 -7.23 23.28
N GLN A 54 19.79 -7.35 24.31
CA GLN A 54 18.56 -8.14 24.26
C GLN A 54 17.51 -7.46 23.38
N GLU A 55 17.28 -6.16 23.57
CA GLU A 55 16.34 -5.38 22.76
C GLU A 55 16.77 -5.35 21.28
N TYR A 56 18.07 -5.20 21.01
CA TYR A 56 18.62 -5.25 19.66
C TYR A 56 18.42 -6.63 19.02
N LYS A 57 18.66 -7.71 19.77
CA LYS A 57 18.44 -9.07 19.29
C LYS A 57 16.97 -9.31 18.94
N LEU A 58 16.03 -8.86 19.76
CA LEU A 58 14.59 -8.96 19.48
C LEU A 58 14.22 -8.24 18.19
N TYR A 59 14.75 -7.03 17.96
CA TYR A 59 14.54 -6.32 16.70
C TYR A 59 15.05 -7.11 15.49
N VAL A 60 16.28 -7.64 15.56
CA VAL A 60 16.88 -8.45 14.48
C VAL A 60 16.06 -9.71 14.21
N GLU A 61 15.60 -10.40 15.26
CA GLU A 61 14.73 -11.58 15.14
C GLU A 61 13.40 -11.24 14.44
N SER A 62 12.76 -10.12 14.80
CA SER A 62 11.52 -9.68 14.14
C SER A 62 11.73 -9.37 12.65
N ILE A 63 12.84 -8.73 12.28
CA ILE A 63 13.15 -8.41 10.88
C ILE A 63 13.43 -9.67 10.06
N ASN A 64 14.23 -10.60 10.58
CA ASN A 64 14.52 -11.86 9.89
C ASN A 64 13.25 -12.70 9.69
N LYS A 65 12.38 -12.73 10.70
CA LYS A 65 11.07 -13.41 10.62
C LYS A 65 10.17 -12.76 9.57
N LEU A 66 10.12 -11.43 9.54
CA LEU A 66 9.37 -10.67 8.55
C LEU A 66 9.85 -10.94 7.13
N GLU A 67 11.17 -10.95 6.91
CA GLU A 67 11.78 -11.26 5.63
C GLU A 67 11.38 -12.67 5.16
N CYS A 68 11.47 -13.67 6.05
CA CYS A 68 11.05 -15.04 5.75
C CYS A 68 9.60 -15.10 5.28
N TYR A 69 8.68 -14.43 5.98
CA TYR A 69 7.26 -14.40 5.61
C TYR A 69 7.01 -13.70 4.28
N LYS A 70 7.65 -12.55 4.03
CA LYS A 70 7.54 -11.82 2.76
C LYS A 70 8.06 -12.63 1.59
N ASN A 71 9.17 -13.35 1.77
CA ASN A 71 9.72 -14.24 0.74
C ASN A 71 8.78 -15.40 0.42
N LYS A 72 8.15 -16.00 1.44
CA LYS A 72 7.14 -17.05 1.24
C LYS A 72 5.90 -16.53 0.52
N LEU A 73 5.41 -15.34 0.89
CA LEU A 73 4.28 -14.69 0.20
C LEU A 73 4.61 -14.39 -1.26
N SER A 74 5.79 -13.82 -1.54
CA SER A 74 6.22 -13.49 -2.89
C SER A 74 6.27 -14.72 -3.81
N LYS A 75 6.86 -15.83 -3.31
CA LYS A 75 6.89 -17.10 -4.05
C LYS A 75 5.49 -17.63 -4.33
N ALA A 76 4.62 -17.62 -3.32
CA ALA A 76 3.25 -18.10 -3.50
C ALA A 76 2.46 -17.23 -4.49
N ASN A 77 2.63 -15.90 -4.43
CA ASN A 77 1.99 -14.98 -5.37
C ASN A 77 2.43 -15.19 -6.82
N ALA A 78 3.71 -15.52 -7.03
CA ALA A 78 4.29 -15.76 -8.36
C ALA A 78 3.90 -17.12 -8.97
N THR A 79 3.30 -18.03 -8.20
CA THR A 79 3.05 -19.42 -8.63
C THR A 79 1.60 -19.85 -8.53
N SER A 80 0.82 -19.22 -7.64
CA SER A 80 -0.58 -19.60 -7.40
C SER A 80 -1.50 -18.86 -8.36
N ILE A 81 -2.37 -19.60 -9.05
CA ILE A 81 -3.34 -19.05 -9.99
C ILE A 81 -4.50 -18.40 -9.22
N ALA A 82 -4.84 -17.16 -9.58
CA ALA A 82 -5.96 -16.43 -9.03
C ALA A 82 -7.14 -16.34 -10.01
N TYR A 83 -6.88 -16.04 -11.28
CA TYR A 83 -7.94 -15.79 -12.27
C TYR A 83 -7.49 -16.24 -13.66
N GLU A 84 -8.29 -17.06 -14.37
CA GLU A 84 -8.07 -17.44 -15.79
C GLU A 84 -6.59 -17.64 -16.20
N ASN A 85 -5.88 -18.57 -15.53
CA ASN A 85 -4.46 -18.88 -15.74
C ASN A 85 -3.45 -17.76 -15.39
N MET A 86 -3.91 -16.63 -14.85
CA MET A 86 -3.05 -15.61 -14.25
C MET A 86 -2.74 -15.96 -12.79
N THR A 87 -1.47 -15.84 -12.44
CA THR A 87 -1.01 -15.90 -11.06
C THR A 87 -1.58 -14.74 -10.23
N ILE A 88 -1.54 -14.85 -8.90
CA ILE A 88 -1.90 -13.73 -8.01
C ILE A 88 -1.08 -12.48 -8.38
N LEU A 89 0.22 -12.64 -8.66
CA LEU A 89 1.10 -11.55 -9.05
C LEU A 89 0.66 -10.87 -10.37
N GLU A 90 0.37 -11.66 -11.40
CA GLU A 90 -0.11 -11.13 -12.69
C GLU A 90 -1.48 -10.46 -12.55
N THR A 91 -2.36 -11.04 -11.73
CA THR A 91 -3.69 -10.49 -11.45
C THR A 91 -3.58 -9.15 -10.73
N LEU A 92 -2.68 -9.01 -9.74
CA LEU A 92 -2.39 -7.73 -9.08
C LEU A 92 -1.85 -6.68 -10.05
N ASN A 93 -0.95 -7.07 -10.96
CA ASN A 93 -0.45 -6.17 -11.99
C ASN A 93 -1.56 -5.70 -12.93
N ASN A 94 -2.48 -6.59 -13.31
CA ASN A 94 -3.63 -6.24 -14.13
C ASN A 94 -4.56 -5.24 -13.40
N ILE A 95 -4.88 -5.50 -12.13
CA ILE A 95 -5.65 -4.57 -11.29
C ILE A 95 -4.98 -3.19 -11.24
N ASN A 96 -3.66 -3.11 -11.07
CA ASN A 96 -2.95 -1.84 -11.03
C ASN A 96 -3.06 -1.06 -12.35
N ASN A 97 -3.02 -1.75 -13.50
CA ASN A 97 -3.24 -1.12 -14.80
C ASN A 97 -4.68 -0.63 -14.97
N LEU A 98 -5.66 -1.45 -14.59
CA LEU A 98 -7.08 -1.06 -14.60
C LEU A 98 -7.35 0.13 -13.68
N LYS A 99 -6.73 0.19 -12.48
CA LYS A 99 -6.84 1.36 -11.58
C LYS A 99 -6.28 2.64 -12.19
N ARG A 100 -5.20 2.55 -12.96
CA ARG A 100 -4.66 3.73 -13.70
C ARG A 100 -5.62 4.20 -14.79
N GLN A 101 -6.23 3.26 -15.53
CA GLN A 101 -7.25 3.59 -16.53
C GLN A 101 -8.50 4.19 -15.88
N LEU A 102 -8.96 3.61 -14.77
CA LEU A 102 -10.10 4.11 -14.00
C LEU A 102 -9.87 5.55 -13.53
N ASN A 103 -8.68 5.85 -13.01
CA ASN A 103 -8.32 7.21 -12.58
C ASN A 103 -8.36 8.21 -13.75
N LEU A 104 -7.88 7.82 -14.93
CA LEU A 104 -8.01 8.66 -16.13
C LEU A 104 -9.49 8.90 -16.50
N LEU A 105 -10.31 7.85 -16.50
CA LEU A 105 -11.73 7.97 -16.81
C LEU A 105 -12.47 8.83 -15.79
N GLU A 106 -12.08 8.79 -14.52
CA GLU A 106 -12.61 9.70 -13.48
C GLU A 106 -12.31 11.16 -13.80
N GLU A 107 -11.07 11.48 -14.14
CA GLU A 107 -10.67 12.83 -14.54
C GLU A 107 -11.38 13.31 -15.81
N LEU A 108 -11.59 12.42 -16.78
CA LEU A 108 -12.33 12.73 -18.01
C LEU A 108 -13.80 13.00 -17.72
N CYS A 109 -14.44 12.15 -16.91
CA CYS A 109 -15.86 12.28 -16.57
C CYS A 109 -16.16 13.55 -15.76
N ASN A 110 -15.15 14.10 -15.07
CA ASN A 110 -15.27 15.35 -14.31
C ASN A 110 -15.08 16.61 -15.17
N LYS A 111 -14.75 16.50 -16.47
CA LYS A 111 -14.58 17.67 -17.35
C LYS A 111 -15.93 18.33 -17.65
N THR A 112 -16.01 19.64 -17.43
CA THR A 112 -17.20 20.45 -17.73
C THR A 112 -16.95 21.36 -18.94
N PRO A 113 -17.75 21.26 -20.02
CA PRO A 113 -17.78 22.25 -21.10
C PRO A 113 -17.97 23.67 -20.56
N SER A 114 -17.46 24.67 -21.28
CA SER A 114 -17.59 26.07 -20.88
C SER A 114 -17.99 26.97 -22.05
N LEU A 115 -18.70 28.05 -21.74
CA LEU A 115 -19.06 29.10 -22.68
C LEU A 115 -18.71 30.44 -22.05
N LYS A 116 -17.73 31.14 -22.61
CA LYS A 116 -17.27 32.43 -22.08
C LYS A 116 -17.36 33.51 -23.15
N ARG A 117 -17.97 34.64 -22.80
CA ARG A 117 -17.91 35.85 -23.62
C ARG A 117 -16.52 36.47 -23.47
N CYS A 118 -15.87 36.73 -24.59
CA CYS A 118 -14.57 37.37 -24.70
C CYS A 118 -14.67 38.61 -25.60
N PHE A 119 -13.65 39.45 -25.54
CA PHE A 119 -13.48 40.57 -26.44
C PHE A 119 -12.15 40.41 -27.17
N ASP A 120 -12.07 40.90 -28.40
CA ASP A 120 -10.79 41.00 -29.10
C ASP A 120 -9.81 41.92 -28.33
N GLY A 121 -8.51 41.85 -28.64
CA GLY A 121 -7.48 42.61 -27.92
C GLY A 121 -7.67 44.14 -27.95
N ASN A 122 -8.53 44.64 -28.85
CA ASN A 122 -8.89 46.04 -28.99
C ASN A 122 -10.24 46.40 -28.33
N GLY A 123 -10.95 45.45 -27.73
CA GLY A 123 -12.24 45.65 -27.07
C GLY A 123 -13.42 45.95 -28.01
N SER A 124 -13.21 45.85 -29.32
CA SER A 124 -14.11 46.27 -30.39
C SER A 124 -15.16 45.20 -30.75
N ASN A 125 -14.79 43.92 -30.73
CA ASN A 125 -15.71 42.83 -31.09
C ASN A 125 -15.84 41.81 -29.96
N ALA A 126 -17.09 41.57 -29.55
CA ALA A 126 -17.42 40.47 -28.65
C ALA A 126 -17.55 39.16 -29.42
N TYR A 127 -16.99 38.08 -28.87
CA TYR A 127 -17.16 36.72 -29.38
C TYR A 127 -17.33 35.75 -28.21
N TYR A 128 -17.83 34.55 -28.49
CA TYR A 128 -17.89 33.48 -27.49
C TYR A 128 -16.74 32.50 -27.71
N LYS A 129 -15.94 32.27 -26.67
CA LYS A 129 -15.08 31.09 -26.60
C LYS A 129 -15.93 29.93 -26.10
N VAL A 130 -16.08 28.92 -26.94
CA VAL A 130 -16.84 27.70 -26.65
C VAL A 130 -15.85 26.56 -26.42
N GLU A 131 -15.90 25.93 -25.26
CA GLU A 131 -15.13 24.72 -24.95
C GLU A 131 -16.12 23.56 -24.82
N LYS A 132 -15.95 22.55 -25.66
CA LYS A 132 -16.76 21.32 -25.65
C LYS A 132 -15.85 20.12 -25.42
N LEU A 133 -16.42 19.04 -24.88
CA LEU A 133 -15.74 17.75 -24.88
C LEU A 133 -15.55 17.30 -26.33
N ASN A 134 -14.38 16.75 -26.63
CA ASN A 134 -14.09 16.12 -27.93
C ASN A 134 -14.41 14.61 -27.93
N PHE A 135 -15.16 14.17 -26.93
CA PHE A 135 -15.50 12.78 -26.66
C PHE A 135 -16.93 12.68 -26.12
N ASP A 136 -17.51 11.48 -26.18
CA ASP A 136 -18.85 11.20 -25.66
C ASP A 136 -18.77 10.76 -24.19
N LEU A 137 -19.25 11.61 -23.29
CA LEU A 137 -19.21 11.38 -21.85
C LEU A 137 -19.92 10.08 -21.44
N ASP A 138 -20.99 9.69 -22.12
CA ASP A 138 -21.77 8.50 -21.76
C ASP A 138 -21.00 7.22 -22.08
N ILE A 139 -20.25 7.20 -23.18
CA ILE A 139 -19.38 6.08 -23.56
C ILE A 139 -18.31 5.84 -22.48
N TYR A 140 -17.59 6.88 -22.09
CA TYR A 140 -16.50 6.76 -21.11
C TYR A 140 -17.01 6.54 -19.67
N SER A 141 -18.22 7.02 -19.35
CA SER A 141 -18.89 6.71 -18.08
C SER A 141 -19.26 5.22 -17.99
N ASN A 142 -19.73 4.64 -19.09
CA ASN A 142 -20.00 3.20 -19.17
C ASN A 142 -18.71 2.37 -19.09
N GLU A 143 -17.66 2.77 -19.81
CA GLU A 143 -16.34 2.13 -19.73
C GLU A 143 -15.78 2.16 -18.31
N LYS A 144 -15.91 3.30 -17.60
CA LYS A 144 -15.54 3.43 -16.19
C LYS A 144 -16.24 2.38 -15.32
N HIS A 145 -17.54 2.20 -15.52
CA HIS A 145 -18.31 1.20 -14.78
C HIS A 145 -17.85 -0.23 -15.09
N THR A 146 -17.59 -0.55 -16.36
CA THR A 146 -17.07 -1.85 -16.78
C THR A 146 -15.71 -2.15 -16.14
N ILE A 147 -14.77 -1.20 -16.16
CA ILE A 147 -13.45 -1.36 -15.54
C ILE A 147 -13.59 -1.57 -14.03
N GLN A 148 -14.49 -0.84 -13.36
CA GLN A 148 -14.73 -1.04 -11.93
C GLN A 148 -15.22 -2.45 -11.62
N LEU A 149 -16.15 -3.00 -12.41
CA LEU A 149 -16.64 -4.37 -12.25
C LEU A 149 -15.53 -5.40 -12.48
N GLN A 150 -14.67 -5.18 -13.47
CA GLN A 150 -13.49 -6.02 -13.72
C GLN A 150 -12.54 -6.02 -12.52
N ILE A 151 -12.21 -4.84 -11.97
CA ILE A 151 -11.36 -4.73 -10.77
C ILE A 151 -11.95 -5.53 -9.62
N ASN A 152 -13.24 -5.33 -9.32
CA ASN A 152 -13.92 -6.02 -8.21
C ASN A 152 -13.89 -7.56 -8.40
N THR A 153 -14.03 -8.02 -9.63
CA THR A 153 -13.97 -9.45 -9.98
C THR A 153 -12.58 -10.02 -9.69
N LEU A 154 -11.53 -9.36 -10.18
CA LEU A 154 -10.14 -9.80 -9.98
C LEU A 154 -9.75 -9.75 -8.49
N GLU A 155 -10.19 -8.72 -7.74
CA GLU A 155 -9.95 -8.61 -6.30
C GLU A 155 -10.62 -9.76 -5.52
N SER A 156 -11.85 -10.11 -5.87
CA SER A 156 -12.55 -11.27 -5.29
C SER A 156 -11.82 -12.58 -5.58
N SER A 157 -11.35 -12.76 -6.82
CA SER A 157 -10.57 -13.95 -7.21
C SER A 157 -9.25 -14.06 -6.44
N ILE A 158 -8.54 -12.94 -6.21
CA ILE A 158 -7.35 -12.93 -5.35
C ILE A 158 -7.71 -13.32 -3.92
N GLN A 159 -8.80 -12.81 -3.35
CA GLN A 159 -9.23 -13.16 -1.99
C GLN A 159 -9.50 -14.66 -1.86
N GLN A 160 -10.19 -15.25 -2.84
CA GLN A 160 -10.42 -16.69 -2.88
C GLN A 160 -9.11 -17.48 -3.01
N ALA A 161 -8.21 -17.05 -3.90
CA ALA A 161 -6.89 -17.67 -4.06
C ALA A 161 -6.07 -17.60 -2.76
N ASN A 162 -6.11 -16.47 -2.05
CA ASN A 162 -5.40 -16.29 -0.79
C ASN A 162 -5.95 -17.18 0.33
N ALA A 163 -7.27 -17.39 0.37
CA ALA A 163 -7.92 -18.28 1.34
C ALA A 163 -7.64 -19.77 1.06
N ASN A 164 -7.45 -20.14 -0.22
CA ASN A 164 -7.29 -21.54 -0.63
C ASN A 164 -5.83 -21.96 -0.86
N THR A 165 -4.91 -21.01 -0.92
CA THR A 165 -3.46 -21.28 -1.08
C THR A 165 -2.80 -21.39 0.28
N PHE A 166 -2.00 -22.44 0.47
CA PHE A 166 -1.33 -22.72 1.73
C PHE A 166 0.18 -22.64 1.61
N VAL A 167 0.81 -22.11 2.66
CA VAL A 167 2.27 -22.12 2.84
C VAL A 167 2.65 -22.78 4.15
N GLN A 168 3.89 -23.27 4.20
CA GLN A 168 4.48 -23.78 5.43
C GLN A 168 5.33 -22.69 6.08
N ILE A 169 5.04 -22.37 7.34
CA ILE A 169 5.87 -21.53 8.20
C ILE A 169 6.50 -22.38 9.29
N ASP A 170 7.66 -21.97 9.79
CA ASP A 170 8.39 -22.70 10.83
C ASP A 170 7.65 -22.63 12.17
#